data_AF-A0A9E5YCL9-F1
#
_entry.id   AF-A0A9E5YCL9-F1
#
_cell.length_a   1.000
_cell.length_b   1.000
_cell.length_c   1.000
_cell.angle_alpha   90.00
_cell.angle_beta   90.00
_cell.angle_gamma   90.00
#
_symmetry.space_group_name_H-M   'P 1'
#
loop_
_entity.id
_entity.type
_entity.pdbx_description
1 polymer ?
#
loop_
_entity_poly.entity_id
_entity_poly.type
_entity_poly.pdbx_seq_one_letter_code
_entity_poly.pdbx_strand_id
1 'polypeptide(L)'
;MVNILFISYEEKKKEFLSHLLGPEYFIIVSDEDRKKIDSLVPAVELVIVDFSSLEWEGLNVITKVRQCDDSIVILGVGRQVKKEIIQAARERGLAEYVDMDRDITFLSRLIKERVEKEMLISKIKEEKISREPLHYSLPPEKEKFFSLEEWQFLEEISRFLIHGYNLDELMQFFLSFLNRMFGITRLCLLLKDEIKNNYWVKACLGMAEEMKEYVQLYPQRGLAKFLAREGTVITRESIAQIDFKITHEIKQE
;
A
#
# COMPACT_ATOMS: atom_id res chain seq x y z
N MET A 1 -4.56 -6.68 6.83
CA MET A 1 -5.81 -7.14 6.20
C MET A 1 -5.42 -7.75 4.87
N VAL A 2 -5.88 -8.95 4.56
CA VAL A 2 -5.44 -9.73 3.38
C VAL A 2 -6.58 -9.75 2.38
N ASN A 3 -6.31 -9.31 1.16
CA ASN A 3 -7.28 -9.26 0.07
C ASN A 3 -7.29 -10.61 -0.67
N ILE A 4 -8.45 -11.24 -0.68
CA ILE A 4 -8.69 -12.50 -1.38
C ILE A 4 -9.65 -12.23 -2.53
N LEU A 5 -9.26 -12.61 -3.74
CA LEU A 5 -10.18 -12.67 -4.87
C LEU A 5 -10.85 -14.05 -4.89
N PHE A 6 -12.16 -14.08 -4.64
CA PHE A 6 -12.99 -15.27 -4.76
C PHE A 6 -13.75 -15.24 -6.09
N ILE A 7 -13.55 -16.27 -6.92
CA ILE A 7 -14.17 -16.36 -8.24
C ILE A 7 -15.25 -17.44 -8.19
N SER A 8 -16.50 -17.03 -8.31
CA SER A 8 -17.68 -17.90 -8.19
C SER A 8 -18.90 -17.25 -8.85
N TYR A 9 -19.82 -18.07 -9.36
CA TYR A 9 -21.14 -17.60 -9.80
C TYR A 9 -22.13 -17.43 -8.64
N GLU A 10 -21.79 -17.92 -7.45
CA GLU A 10 -22.67 -17.89 -6.29
C GLU A 10 -22.23 -16.81 -5.29
N GLU A 11 -22.76 -15.59 -5.42
CA GLU A 11 -22.45 -14.48 -4.49
C GLU A 11 -22.70 -14.84 -3.02
N LYS A 12 -23.67 -15.72 -2.73
CA LYS A 12 -23.99 -16.18 -1.37
C LYS A 12 -22.83 -16.91 -0.68
N LYS A 13 -21.91 -17.51 -1.45
CA LYS A 13 -20.70 -18.16 -0.89
C LYS A 13 -19.69 -17.17 -0.34
N LYS A 14 -19.80 -15.89 -0.70
CA LYS A 14 -19.03 -14.80 -0.08
C LYS A 14 -19.24 -14.76 1.42
N GLU A 15 -20.49 -14.73 1.86
CA GLU A 15 -20.82 -14.65 3.28
C GLU A 15 -20.28 -15.86 4.03
N PHE A 16 -20.42 -17.05 3.45
CA PHE A 16 -19.88 -18.28 4.02
C PHE A 16 -18.35 -18.19 4.22
N LEU A 17 -17.60 -17.76 3.20
CA LEU A 17 -16.15 -17.60 3.31
C LEU A 17 -15.76 -16.49 4.28
N SER A 18 -16.50 -15.38 4.31
CA SER A 18 -16.27 -14.29 5.27
C SER A 18 -16.45 -14.76 6.71
N HIS A 19 -17.46 -15.58 6.99
CA HIS A 19 -17.64 -16.17 8.33
C HIS A 19 -16.55 -17.19 8.66
N LEU A 20 -16.10 -17.99 7.68
CA LEU A 20 -15.10 -19.02 7.89
C LEU A 20 -13.70 -18.43 8.16
N LEU A 21 -13.33 -17.35 7.47
CA LEU A 21 -12.01 -16.75 7.53
C LEU A 21 -11.92 -15.63 8.57
N GLY A 22 -13.05 -14.99 8.89
CA GLY A 22 -13.11 -13.91 9.87
C GLY A 22 -12.77 -12.53 9.28
N PRO A 23 -12.75 -11.48 10.11
CA PRO A 23 -12.67 -10.08 9.68
C PRO A 23 -11.30 -9.65 9.16
N GLU A 24 -10.27 -10.49 9.31
CA GLU A 24 -8.90 -10.18 8.88
C GLU A 24 -8.72 -10.25 7.36
N TYR A 25 -9.70 -10.84 6.66
CA TYR A 25 -9.68 -11.07 5.21
C TYR A 25 -10.76 -10.25 4.50
N PHE A 26 -10.37 -9.57 3.44
CA PHE A 26 -11.28 -8.86 2.56
C PHE A 26 -11.56 -9.70 1.31
N ILE A 27 -12.81 -10.10 1.12
CA ILE A 27 -13.20 -11.01 0.02
C ILE A 27 -13.85 -10.21 -1.10
N ILE A 28 -13.21 -10.19 -2.26
CA ILE A 28 -13.72 -9.62 -3.50
C ILE A 28 -14.33 -10.77 -4.31
N VAL A 29 -15.57 -10.62 -4.77
CA VAL A 29 -16.23 -11.63 -5.62
C VAL A 29 -16.20 -11.18 -7.06
N SER A 30 -15.76 -12.05 -7.95
CA SER A 30 -15.83 -11.83 -9.39
C SER A 30 -16.44 -13.05 -10.09
N ASP A 31 -17.12 -12.78 -11.19
CA ASP A 31 -17.43 -13.78 -12.21
C ASP A 31 -16.18 -14.08 -13.04
N GLU A 32 -16.31 -14.96 -14.04
CA GLU A 32 -15.23 -15.32 -14.97
C GLU A 32 -14.83 -14.20 -15.96
N ASP A 33 -15.39 -12.99 -15.83
CA ASP A 33 -15.12 -11.85 -16.71
C ASP A 33 -13.63 -11.50 -16.68
N ARG A 34 -13.02 -11.66 -17.85
CA ARG A 34 -11.59 -11.48 -18.05
C ARG A 34 -11.13 -10.07 -17.67
N LYS A 35 -11.91 -9.04 -18.02
CA LYS A 35 -11.51 -7.65 -17.76
C LYS A 35 -11.47 -7.34 -16.26
N LYS A 36 -12.36 -7.94 -15.49
CA LYS A 36 -12.38 -7.78 -14.03
C LYS A 36 -11.21 -8.52 -13.39
N ILE A 37 -10.96 -9.77 -13.79
CA ILE A 37 -9.83 -10.57 -13.28
C ILE A 37 -8.51 -9.82 -13.51
N ASP A 38 -8.26 -9.35 -14.74
CA ASP A 38 -7.02 -8.64 -15.09
C ASP A 38 -6.80 -7.39 -14.23
N SER A 39 -7.88 -6.69 -13.85
CA SER A 39 -7.80 -5.49 -13.00
C SER A 39 -7.64 -5.78 -11.50
N LEU A 40 -8.11 -6.95 -11.03
CA LEU A 40 -8.17 -7.30 -9.61
C LEU A 40 -6.98 -8.12 -9.14
N VAL A 41 -6.42 -8.98 -10.00
CA VAL A 41 -5.27 -9.84 -9.67
C VAL A 41 -4.09 -9.05 -9.08
N PRO A 42 -3.71 -7.86 -9.59
CA PRO A 42 -2.61 -7.08 -9.01
C PRO A 42 -2.86 -6.54 -7.58
N ALA A 43 -4.11 -6.56 -7.11
CA ALA A 43 -4.52 -5.96 -5.83
C ALA A 43 -4.82 -6.98 -4.72
N VAL A 44 -4.58 -8.27 -4.99
CA VAL A 44 -4.92 -9.37 -4.07
C VAL A 44 -3.72 -10.28 -3.83
N GLU A 45 -3.61 -10.83 -2.62
CA GLU A 45 -2.51 -11.73 -2.25
C GLU A 45 -2.83 -13.20 -2.56
N LEU A 46 -4.11 -13.53 -2.77
CA LEU A 46 -4.58 -14.89 -2.96
C LEU A 46 -5.81 -14.92 -3.87
N VAL A 47 -5.86 -15.91 -4.75
CA VAL A 47 -7.07 -16.22 -5.54
C VAL A 47 -7.66 -17.55 -5.09
N ILE A 48 -8.98 -17.58 -4.88
CA ILE A 48 -9.75 -18.78 -4.61
C ILE A 48 -10.76 -18.98 -5.75
N VAL A 49 -10.72 -20.15 -6.39
CA VAL A 49 -11.61 -20.52 -7.50
C VAL A 49 -12.64 -21.54 -7.02
N ASP A 50 -13.92 -21.24 -7.21
CA ASP A 50 -15.03 -22.12 -6.85
C ASP A 50 -15.38 -23.10 -7.98
N PHE A 51 -14.81 -24.30 -7.90
CA PHE A 51 -15.05 -25.38 -8.85
C PHE A 51 -16.43 -26.03 -8.70
N SER A 52 -17.16 -25.82 -7.59
CA SER A 52 -18.57 -26.24 -7.54
C SER A 52 -19.43 -25.42 -8.49
N SER A 53 -19.13 -24.13 -8.65
CA SER A 53 -19.90 -23.26 -9.56
C SER A 53 -19.35 -23.24 -10.98
N LEU A 54 -18.02 -23.31 -11.15
CA LEU A 54 -17.36 -23.07 -12.44
C LEU A 54 -17.01 -24.36 -13.20
N GLU A 55 -16.87 -25.49 -12.51
CA GLU A 55 -16.40 -26.75 -13.11
C GLU A 55 -15.18 -26.56 -14.05
N TRP A 56 -15.33 -26.88 -15.34
CA TRP A 56 -14.27 -26.77 -16.36
C TRP A 56 -13.89 -25.32 -16.68
N GLU A 57 -14.79 -24.35 -16.48
CA GLU A 57 -14.51 -22.92 -16.70
C GLU A 57 -13.47 -22.38 -15.70
N GLY A 58 -13.38 -23.00 -14.52
CA GLY A 58 -12.36 -22.69 -13.52
C GLY A 58 -10.93 -22.86 -14.06
N LEU A 59 -10.72 -23.72 -15.06
CA LEU A 59 -9.42 -23.89 -15.72
C LEU A 59 -9.01 -22.67 -16.55
N ASN A 60 -9.99 -22.01 -17.18
CA ASN A 60 -9.76 -20.77 -17.93
C ASN A 60 -9.40 -19.64 -16.97
N VAL A 61 -10.04 -19.61 -15.79
CA VAL A 61 -9.73 -18.65 -14.71
C VAL A 61 -8.28 -18.83 -14.24
N ILE A 62 -7.84 -20.04 -13.93
CA ILE A 62 -6.45 -20.30 -13.52
C ILE A 62 -5.48 -19.79 -14.59
N THR A 63 -5.74 -20.11 -15.86
CA THR A 63 -4.88 -19.71 -16.97
C THR A 63 -4.80 -18.18 -17.08
N LYS A 64 -5.92 -17.47 -16.91
CA LYS A 64 -5.97 -16.00 -16.94
C LYS A 64 -5.18 -15.39 -15.78
N VAL A 65 -5.37 -15.91 -14.56
CA VAL A 65 -4.65 -15.42 -13.37
C VAL A 65 -3.15 -15.58 -13.54
N ARG A 66 -2.69 -16.75 -14.02
CA ARG A 66 -1.27 -17.01 -14.32
C ARG A 66 -0.70 -16.10 -15.42
N GLN A 67 -1.52 -15.70 -16.40
CA GLN A 67 -1.11 -14.71 -17.41
C GLN A 67 -0.90 -13.31 -16.83
N CYS A 68 -1.65 -12.96 -15.78
CA CYS A 68 -1.54 -11.65 -15.11
C CYS A 68 -0.38 -11.62 -14.12
N ASP A 69 -0.32 -12.63 -13.25
CA ASP A 69 0.74 -12.81 -12.27
C ASP A 69 1.01 -14.31 -12.08
N ASP A 70 2.17 -14.76 -12.54
CA ASP A 70 2.57 -16.15 -12.42
C ASP A 70 2.91 -16.54 -10.97
N SER A 71 3.18 -15.57 -10.09
CA SER A 71 3.61 -15.80 -8.71
C SER A 71 2.45 -15.97 -7.72
N ILE A 72 1.23 -15.55 -8.08
CA ILE A 72 0.11 -15.53 -7.14
C ILE A 72 -0.34 -16.94 -6.71
N VAL A 73 -0.71 -17.12 -5.45
CA VAL A 73 -1.22 -18.42 -4.99
C VAL A 73 -2.67 -18.58 -5.44
N ILE A 74 -2.99 -19.70 -6.09
CA ILE A 74 -4.35 -20.04 -6.54
C ILE A 74 -4.81 -21.29 -5.80
N LEU A 75 -5.90 -21.18 -5.05
CA LEU A 75 -6.55 -22.29 -4.36
C LEU A 75 -7.86 -22.64 -5.05
N GLY A 76 -8.19 -23.92 -5.06
CA GLY A 76 -9.47 -24.42 -5.56
C GLY A 76 -10.34 -24.84 -4.40
N VAL A 77 -11.62 -24.48 -4.44
CA VAL A 77 -12.62 -24.98 -3.48
C VAL A 77 -13.78 -25.58 -4.23
N GLY A 78 -14.41 -26.59 -3.63
CA GLY A 78 -15.62 -27.16 -4.20
C GLY A 78 -16.11 -28.35 -3.39
N ARG A 79 -17.28 -28.84 -3.77
CA ARG A 79 -17.97 -30.01 -3.25
C ARG A 79 -18.17 -30.98 -4.40
N GLN A 80 -17.79 -32.23 -4.20
CA GLN A 80 -18.01 -33.33 -5.16
C GLN A 80 -17.46 -33.07 -6.58
N VAL A 81 -16.41 -32.25 -6.70
CA VAL A 81 -15.77 -31.94 -7.99
C VAL A 81 -15.07 -33.19 -8.53
N LYS A 82 -15.22 -33.44 -9.84
CA LYS A 82 -14.59 -34.58 -10.53
C LYS A 82 -13.07 -34.51 -10.40
N LYS A 83 -12.43 -35.64 -10.08
CA LYS A 83 -10.95 -35.74 -9.95
C LYS A 83 -10.21 -35.29 -11.20
N GLU A 84 -10.78 -35.51 -12.38
CA GLU A 84 -10.23 -35.09 -13.68
C GLU A 84 -10.07 -33.57 -13.77
N ILE A 85 -11.06 -32.81 -13.30
CA ILE A 85 -11.02 -31.34 -13.29
C ILE A 85 -9.92 -30.86 -12.34
N ILE A 86 -9.85 -31.46 -11.14
CA ILE A 86 -8.84 -31.11 -10.12
C ILE A 86 -7.43 -31.39 -10.66
N GLN A 87 -7.23 -32.53 -11.32
CA GLN A 87 -5.95 -32.89 -11.93
C GLN A 87 -5.56 -31.91 -13.04
N ALA A 88 -6.50 -31.60 -13.94
CA ALA A 88 -6.30 -30.63 -15.02
C ALA A 88 -6.05 -29.20 -14.50
N ALA A 89 -6.59 -28.86 -13.32
CA ALA A 89 -6.35 -27.58 -12.66
C ALA A 89 -4.93 -27.50 -12.08
N ARG A 90 -4.46 -28.57 -11.44
CA ARG A 90 -3.08 -28.67 -10.92
C ARG A 90 -2.05 -28.53 -12.03
N GLU A 91 -2.27 -29.17 -13.18
CA GLU A 91 -1.41 -29.04 -14.36
C GLU A 91 -1.34 -27.60 -14.91
N ARG A 92 -2.35 -26.77 -14.64
CA ARG A 92 -2.39 -25.35 -15.01
C ARG A 92 -1.89 -24.40 -13.92
N GLY A 93 -1.40 -24.92 -12.80
CA GLY A 93 -0.84 -24.11 -11.72
C GLY A 93 -1.78 -23.85 -10.55
N LEU A 94 -2.82 -24.66 -10.34
CA LEU A 94 -3.55 -24.70 -9.06
C LEU A 94 -2.62 -25.22 -7.96
N ALA A 95 -2.48 -24.45 -6.87
CA ALA A 95 -1.57 -24.81 -5.78
C ALA A 95 -2.13 -25.93 -4.89
N GLU A 96 -3.41 -25.83 -4.52
CA GLU A 96 -4.09 -26.83 -3.70
C GLU A 96 -5.60 -26.81 -3.96
N TYR A 97 -6.27 -27.94 -3.77
CA TYR A 97 -7.73 -28.05 -3.84
C TYR A 97 -8.28 -28.49 -2.49
N VAL A 98 -9.34 -27.85 -2.02
CA VAL A 98 -10.04 -28.18 -0.77
C VAL A 98 -11.45 -28.66 -1.04
N ASP A 99 -11.75 -29.88 -0.60
CA ASP A 99 -13.10 -30.42 -0.59
C ASP A 99 -13.86 -29.89 0.62
N MET A 100 -14.81 -29.01 0.37
CA MET A 100 -15.56 -28.29 1.40
C MET A 100 -16.49 -29.21 2.22
N ASP A 101 -16.80 -30.42 1.75
CA ASP A 101 -17.61 -31.37 2.52
C ASP A 101 -16.76 -32.16 3.54
N ARG A 102 -15.44 -32.19 3.35
CA ARG A 102 -14.53 -33.00 4.17
C ARG A 102 -13.60 -32.16 5.04
N ASP A 103 -13.12 -31.05 4.50
CA ASP A 103 -11.94 -30.36 5.01
C ASP A 103 -12.17 -28.84 5.17
N ILE A 104 -13.34 -28.42 5.65
CA ILE A 104 -13.69 -27.00 5.83
C ILE A 104 -12.69 -26.24 6.73
N THR A 105 -12.20 -26.87 7.80
CA THR A 105 -11.23 -26.28 8.73
C THR A 105 -9.82 -26.26 8.17
N PHE A 106 -9.54 -27.09 7.15
CA PHE A 106 -8.27 -27.11 6.46
C PHE A 106 -8.10 -25.86 5.59
N LEU A 107 -9.18 -25.33 5.00
CA LEU A 107 -9.12 -24.13 4.16
C LEU A 107 -8.60 -22.92 4.94
N SER A 108 -9.14 -22.66 6.13
CA SER A 108 -8.73 -21.51 6.95
C SER A 108 -7.27 -21.63 7.39
N ARG A 109 -6.84 -22.83 7.81
CA ARG A 109 -5.43 -23.10 8.14
C ARG A 109 -4.52 -22.91 6.93
N LEU A 110 -4.90 -23.46 5.78
CA LEU A 110 -4.12 -23.39 4.55
C LEU A 110 -3.95 -21.93 4.09
N ILE A 111 -5.02 -21.14 4.10
CA ILE A 111 -4.95 -19.71 3.76
C ILE A 111 -4.02 -18.99 4.72
N LYS A 112 -4.17 -19.21 6.03
CA LYS A 112 -3.33 -18.60 7.05
C LYS A 112 -1.85 -18.94 6.85
N GLU A 113 -1.51 -20.22 6.67
CA GLU A 113 -0.14 -20.67 6.40
C GLU A 113 0.45 -20.05 5.13
N ARG A 114 -0.35 -19.92 4.07
CA ARG A 114 0.12 -19.35 2.78
C ARG A 114 0.37 -17.85 2.88
N VAL A 115 -0.54 -17.14 3.53
CA VAL A 115 -0.44 -15.70 3.75
C VAL A 115 0.71 -15.38 4.71
N GLU A 116 0.82 -16.11 5.82
CA GLU A 116 1.94 -15.95 6.76
C GLU A 116 3.28 -16.25 6.08
N LYS A 117 3.34 -17.29 5.24
CA LYS A 117 4.53 -17.60 4.45
C LYS A 117 4.89 -16.46 3.49
N GLU A 118 3.93 -15.87 2.78
CA GLU A 118 4.23 -14.74 1.89
C GLU A 118 4.61 -13.47 2.64
N MET A 119 4.00 -13.20 3.80
CA MET A 119 4.43 -12.12 4.69
C MET A 119 5.87 -12.34 5.18
N LEU A 120 6.23 -13.58 5.54
CA LEU A 120 7.59 -13.92 5.95
C LEU A 120 8.57 -13.85 4.77
N ILE A 121 8.19 -14.30 3.57
CA ILE A 121 9.01 -14.18 2.36
C ILE A 121 9.21 -12.71 1.99
N SER A 122 8.17 -11.89 2.09
CA SER A 122 8.24 -10.45 1.84
C SER A 122 9.15 -9.77 2.84
N LYS A 123 9.02 -10.08 4.14
CA LYS A 123 9.96 -9.62 5.18
C LYS A 123 11.39 -10.07 4.90
N ILE A 124 11.61 -11.32 4.51
CA ILE A 124 12.94 -11.83 4.16
C ILE A 124 13.47 -11.17 2.88
N LYS A 125 12.61 -10.87 1.89
CA LYS A 125 12.99 -10.15 0.67
C LYS A 125 13.35 -8.71 1.01
N GLU A 126 12.58 -8.02 1.85
CA GLU A 126 12.88 -6.67 2.36
C GLU A 126 14.20 -6.68 3.16
N GLU A 127 14.41 -7.68 4.03
CA GLU A 127 15.67 -7.86 4.77
C GLU A 127 16.85 -8.24 3.86
N LYS A 128 16.61 -8.99 2.78
CA LYS A 128 17.64 -9.33 1.78
C LYS A 128 17.96 -8.16 0.87
N ILE A 129 16.98 -7.35 0.46
CA ILE A 129 17.18 -6.08 -0.25
C ILE A 129 17.94 -5.10 0.66
N SER A 130 17.73 -5.16 1.98
CA SER A 130 18.51 -4.43 2.98
C SER A 130 19.94 -4.95 3.16
N ARG A 131 20.28 -6.13 2.61
CA ARG A 131 21.60 -6.78 2.71
C ARG A 131 22.31 -6.99 1.37
N GLU A 132 21.62 -6.84 0.24
CA GLU A 132 22.24 -6.76 -1.07
C GLU A 132 22.81 -5.36 -1.24
N PRO A 133 24.12 -5.23 -1.55
CA PRO A 133 24.69 -3.92 -1.84
C PRO A 133 24.12 -3.47 -3.18
N LEU A 134 22.98 -2.79 -3.13
CA LEU A 134 22.59 -1.89 -4.18
C LEU A 134 23.74 -0.90 -4.31
N HIS A 135 24.49 -0.99 -5.41
CA HIS A 135 25.44 0.02 -5.86
C HIS A 135 24.68 1.30 -6.24
N TYR A 136 23.94 1.87 -5.29
CA TYR A 136 23.73 3.30 -5.22
C TYR A 136 24.85 3.82 -4.34
N SER A 137 25.76 4.55 -4.95
CA SER A 137 26.74 5.38 -4.27
C SER A 137 26.02 6.48 -3.48
N LEU A 138 25.40 6.09 -2.36
CA LEU A 138 25.07 6.97 -1.27
C LEU A 138 26.26 6.94 -0.29
N PRO A 139 26.69 8.10 0.24
CA PRO A 139 27.77 8.14 1.21
C PRO A 139 27.39 7.29 2.45
N PRO A 140 28.37 6.74 3.18
CA PRO A 140 28.14 5.81 4.28
C PRO A 140 27.59 6.57 5.48
N GLU A 141 26.31 6.92 5.45
CA GLU A 141 25.59 7.46 6.60
C GLU A 141 24.82 6.31 7.25
N LYS A 142 25.43 5.78 8.31
CA LYS A 142 24.84 5.11 9.48
C LYS A 142 23.48 4.44 9.21
N GLU A 143 23.48 3.10 9.21
CA GLU A 143 22.27 2.28 9.40
C GLU A 143 21.44 2.85 10.56
N LYS A 144 20.42 3.65 10.24
CA LYS A 144 19.47 4.17 11.22
C LYS A 144 18.39 3.12 11.39
N PHE A 145 18.47 2.39 12.49
CA PHE A 145 17.34 1.60 12.97
C PHE A 145 16.22 2.55 13.34
N PHE A 146 15.06 2.40 12.69
CA PHE A 146 13.85 3.12 13.09
C PHE A 146 13.41 2.64 14.48
N SER A 147 13.08 3.60 15.33
CA SER A 147 12.41 3.39 16.61
C SER A 147 11.01 2.78 16.40
N LEU A 148 10.44 2.22 17.48
CA LEU A 148 9.09 1.64 17.44
C LEU A 148 8.04 2.69 17.03
N GLU A 149 8.24 3.92 17.48
CA GLU A 149 7.40 5.08 17.19
C GLU A 149 7.48 5.48 15.71
N GLU A 150 8.67 5.43 15.10
CA GLU A 150 8.86 5.67 13.65
C GLU A 150 8.23 4.54 12.80
N TRP A 151 8.28 3.30 13.27
CA TRP A 151 7.58 2.19 12.61
C TRP A 151 6.05 2.34 12.67
N GLN A 152 5.52 2.71 13.83
CA GLN A 152 4.09 2.98 14.00
C GLN A 152 3.63 4.16 13.13
N PHE A 153 4.47 5.19 12.97
CA PHE A 153 4.21 6.30 12.04
C PHE A 153 4.05 5.82 10.60
N LEU A 154 5.01 5.03 10.10
CA LEU A 154 4.96 4.53 8.73
C LEU A 154 3.73 3.65 8.52
N GLU A 155 3.39 2.80 9.49
CA GLU A 155 2.20 1.94 9.40
C GLU A 155 0.89 2.74 9.42
N GLU A 156 0.74 3.72 10.32
CA GLU A 156 -0.46 4.56 10.39
C GLU A 156 -0.63 5.41 9.12
N ILE A 157 0.45 5.98 8.58
CA ILE A 157 0.42 6.74 7.34
C ILE A 157 0.10 5.84 6.15
N SER A 158 0.74 4.68 6.02
CA SER A 158 0.42 3.71 4.97
C SER A 158 -1.04 3.29 5.03
N ARG A 159 -1.57 3.00 6.22
CA ARG A 159 -2.98 2.67 6.41
C ARG A 159 -3.88 3.84 6.00
N PHE A 160 -3.56 5.06 6.40
CA PHE A 160 -4.34 6.25 6.03
C PHE A 160 -4.31 6.50 4.51
N LEU A 161 -3.15 6.37 3.86
CA LEU A 161 -2.99 6.50 2.40
C LEU A 161 -3.81 5.45 1.62
N ILE A 162 -3.94 4.24 2.16
CA ILE A 162 -4.74 3.17 1.55
C ILE A 162 -6.26 3.47 1.63
N HIS A 163 -6.71 4.21 2.65
CA HIS A 163 -8.12 4.47 2.91
C HIS A 163 -8.56 5.90 2.53
N GLY A 164 -7.62 6.81 2.29
CA GLY A 164 -7.86 8.24 2.14
C GLY A 164 -8.03 8.66 0.69
N TYR A 165 -9.24 9.10 0.32
CA TYR A 165 -9.52 9.76 -0.96
C TYR A 165 -9.38 11.30 -0.88
N ASN A 166 -9.04 11.87 0.29
CA ASN A 166 -8.99 13.31 0.52
C ASN A 166 -7.60 13.80 0.96
N LEU A 167 -6.95 14.57 0.09
CA LEU A 167 -5.63 15.16 0.34
C LEU A 167 -5.63 16.12 1.54
N ASP A 168 -6.69 16.89 1.73
CA ASP A 168 -6.77 17.88 2.82
C ASP A 168 -6.81 17.20 4.19
N GLU A 169 -7.55 16.10 4.31
CA GLU A 169 -7.59 15.28 5.54
C GLU A 169 -6.26 14.57 5.80
N LEU A 170 -5.60 14.05 4.75
CA LEU A 170 -4.26 13.44 4.85
C LEU A 170 -3.24 14.43 5.41
N MET A 171 -3.21 15.63 4.87
CA MET A 171 -2.29 16.67 5.31
C MET A 171 -2.55 17.08 6.77
N GLN A 172 -3.81 17.21 7.18
CA GLN A 172 -4.15 17.55 8.56
C GLN A 172 -3.85 16.43 9.54
N PHE A 173 -4.11 15.18 9.16
CA PHE A 173 -3.72 14.00 9.94
C PHE A 173 -2.21 13.97 10.15
N PHE A 174 -1.43 14.14 9.07
CA PHE A 174 0.02 14.16 9.10
C PHE A 174 0.57 15.22 10.06
N LEU A 175 0.06 16.46 9.98
CA LEU A 175 0.47 17.54 10.87
C LEU A 175 0.12 17.25 12.34
N SER A 176 -1.09 16.75 12.60
CA SER A 176 -1.56 16.40 13.95
C SER A 176 -0.70 15.30 14.58
N PHE A 177 -0.32 14.32 13.78
CA PHE A 177 0.55 13.23 14.20
C PHE A 177 1.96 13.73 14.54
N LEU A 178 2.58 14.56 13.68
CA LEU A 178 3.89 15.16 13.95
C LEU A 178 3.89 15.99 15.25
N ASN A 179 2.82 16.74 15.52
CA ASN A 179 2.65 17.44 16.78
C ASN A 179 2.63 16.47 17.97
N ARG A 180 1.80 15.41 17.90
CA ARG A 180 1.72 14.41 18.97
C ARG A 180 3.06 13.73 19.25
N MET A 181 3.83 13.41 18.20
CA MET A 181 5.08 12.68 18.30
C MET A 181 6.25 13.55 18.80
N PHE A 182 6.38 14.76 18.28
CA PHE A 182 7.55 15.61 18.51
C PHE A 182 7.24 16.83 19.39
N GLY A 183 5.99 17.01 19.83
CA GLY A 183 5.55 18.17 20.60
C GLY A 183 5.64 19.49 19.84
N ILE A 184 5.68 19.45 18.51
CA ILE A 184 5.89 20.64 17.69
C ILE A 184 4.62 21.50 17.70
N THR A 185 4.74 22.73 18.18
CA THR A 185 3.62 23.64 18.39
C THR A 185 3.15 24.36 17.13
N ARG A 186 3.99 24.43 16.10
CA ARG A 186 3.70 25.12 14.83
C ARG A 186 4.23 24.33 13.66
N LEU A 187 3.32 23.86 12.80
CA LEU A 187 3.66 23.09 11.61
C LEU A 187 2.90 23.61 10.41
N CYS A 188 3.50 23.51 9.23
CA CYS A 188 2.83 23.81 7.97
C CYS A 188 3.37 22.94 6.83
N LEU A 189 2.50 22.67 5.86
CA LEU A 189 2.85 22.01 4.60
C LEU A 189 2.72 23.01 3.46
N LEU A 190 3.81 23.20 2.74
CA LEU A 190 3.91 24.05 1.57
C LEU A 190 3.82 23.18 0.31
N LEU A 191 2.83 23.43 -0.54
CA LEU A 191 2.70 22.75 -1.83
C LEU A 191 2.92 23.72 -2.98
N LYS A 192 3.52 23.23 -4.06
CA LYS A 192 3.69 24.00 -5.30
C LYS A 192 2.35 24.07 -6.04
N ASP A 193 1.89 25.28 -6.32
CA ASP A 193 0.84 25.54 -7.29
C ASP A 193 1.46 25.51 -8.69
N GLU A 194 1.03 24.58 -9.54
CA GLU A 194 1.56 24.42 -10.90
C GLU A 194 1.13 25.56 -11.83
N ILE A 195 -0.01 26.19 -11.58
CA ILE A 195 -0.57 27.27 -12.41
C ILE A 195 0.15 28.57 -12.10
N LYS A 196 0.25 28.91 -10.81
CA LYS A 196 0.87 30.16 -10.35
C LYS A 196 2.39 30.04 -10.17
N ASN A 197 2.92 28.82 -10.23
CA ASN A 197 4.34 28.49 -10.11
C ASN A 197 5.00 29.05 -8.84
N ASN A 198 4.33 28.90 -7.71
CA ASN A 198 4.79 29.29 -6.38
C ASN A 198 4.28 28.31 -5.32
N TYR A 199 4.92 28.30 -4.16
CA TYR A 199 4.56 27.44 -3.04
C TYR A 199 3.68 28.20 -2.05
N TRP A 200 2.63 27.54 -1.56
CA TRP A 200 1.64 28.12 -0.65
C TRP A 200 1.39 27.15 0.49
N VAL A 201 0.99 27.68 1.64
CA VAL A 201 0.62 26.83 2.76
C VAL A 201 -0.73 26.19 2.48
N LYS A 202 -0.73 24.87 2.31
CA LYS A 202 -1.94 24.10 2.04
C LYS A 202 -2.59 23.59 3.33
N ALA A 203 -1.78 23.23 4.32
CA ALA A 203 -2.22 22.84 5.65
C ALA A 203 -1.30 23.45 6.71
N CYS A 204 -1.86 23.80 7.86
CA CYS A 204 -1.11 24.28 9.00
C CYS A 204 -1.75 23.84 10.32
N LEU A 205 -0.93 23.73 11.34
CA LEU A 205 -1.34 23.39 12.70
C LEU A 205 -0.65 24.34 13.69
N GLY A 206 -1.42 24.89 14.63
CA GLY A 206 -0.91 25.87 15.60
C GLY A 206 -0.58 27.24 15.00
N MET A 207 -1.10 27.52 13.80
CA MET A 207 -1.02 28.81 13.11
C MET A 207 -2.44 29.29 12.77
N ALA A 208 -2.60 30.60 12.61
CA ALA A 208 -3.87 31.20 12.19
C ALA A 208 -4.15 30.83 10.71
N GLU A 209 -5.40 30.52 10.37
CA GLU A 209 -5.79 30.06 9.02
C GLU A 209 -5.50 31.13 7.95
N GLU A 210 -5.59 32.40 8.32
CA GLU A 210 -5.29 33.55 7.47
C GLU A 210 -3.84 33.51 6.96
N MET A 211 -2.90 32.90 7.69
CA MET A 211 -1.50 32.74 7.25
C MET A 211 -1.38 31.93 5.95
N LYS A 212 -2.37 31.10 5.60
CA LYS A 212 -2.37 30.36 4.33
C LYS A 212 -2.37 31.27 3.10
N GLU A 213 -2.94 32.46 3.24
CA GLU A 213 -3.07 33.41 2.14
C GLU A 213 -1.81 34.28 1.98
N TYR A 214 -1.11 34.56 3.08
CA TYR A 214 0.03 35.48 3.13
C TYR A 214 1.38 34.81 2.88
N VAL A 215 1.54 33.53 3.22
CA VAL A 215 2.83 32.84 3.09
C VAL A 215 2.99 32.25 1.71
N GLN A 216 3.81 32.90 0.87
CA GLN A 216 4.14 32.45 -0.47
C GLN A 216 5.66 32.36 -0.67
N LEU A 217 6.14 31.27 -1.25
CA LEU A 217 7.55 31.11 -1.64
C LEU A 217 7.69 30.93 -3.14
N TYR A 218 8.65 31.65 -3.74
CA TYR A 218 8.90 31.57 -5.18
C TYR A 218 10.00 30.55 -5.50
N PRO A 219 9.83 29.66 -6.48
CA PRO A 219 10.78 28.57 -6.76
C PRO A 219 12.16 29.08 -7.21
N GLN A 220 12.23 30.26 -7.84
CA GLN A 220 13.48 30.79 -8.36
C GLN A 220 14.31 31.53 -7.31
N ARG A 221 13.80 31.66 -6.07
CA ARG A 221 14.38 32.48 -5.00
C ARG A 221 14.17 31.80 -3.64
N GLY A 222 14.60 32.44 -2.57
CA GLY A 222 14.32 32.01 -1.20
C GLY A 222 14.89 30.66 -0.77
N LEU A 223 14.34 30.25 0.37
CA LEU A 223 14.35 28.89 0.89
C LEU A 223 13.90 27.85 -0.15
N ALA A 224 12.89 28.17 -0.98
CA ALA A 224 12.35 27.26 -1.98
C ALA A 224 13.35 26.87 -3.06
N LYS A 225 14.13 27.82 -3.60
CA LYS A 225 15.20 27.53 -4.57
C LYS A 225 16.28 26.64 -3.98
N PHE A 226 16.67 26.91 -2.73
CA PHE A 226 17.68 26.12 -2.04
C PHE A 226 17.20 24.68 -1.82
N LEU A 227 16.00 24.51 -1.25
CA LEU A 227 15.43 23.18 -0.99
C LEU A 227 15.23 22.37 -2.28
N ALA A 228 14.77 23.02 -3.36
CA ALA A 228 14.58 22.35 -4.65
C ALA A 228 15.90 21.93 -5.32
N ARG A 229 17.01 22.62 -5.04
CA ARG A 229 18.32 22.32 -5.62
C ARG A 229 19.10 21.30 -4.80
N GLU A 230 19.15 21.49 -3.48
CA GLU A 230 20.03 20.74 -2.58
C GLU A 230 19.31 19.58 -1.89
N GLY A 231 17.97 19.56 -1.87
CA GLY A 231 17.17 18.47 -1.27
C GLY A 231 17.40 18.24 0.22
N THR A 232 18.10 19.16 0.90
CA THR A 232 18.62 18.96 2.25
C THR A 232 17.74 19.65 3.30
N VAL A 233 17.50 18.96 4.41
CA VAL A 233 16.76 19.49 5.57
C VAL A 233 17.54 20.66 6.17
N ILE A 234 16.86 21.79 6.38
CA ILE A 234 17.45 22.98 7.00
C ILE A 234 16.91 23.12 8.43
N THR A 235 17.82 23.26 9.39
CA THR A 235 17.50 23.64 10.77
C THR A 235 17.87 25.09 11.03
N ARG A 236 17.34 25.67 12.11
CA ARG A 236 17.65 27.06 12.50
C ARG A 236 19.14 27.28 12.75
N GLU A 237 19.83 26.28 13.27
CA GLU A 237 21.27 26.31 13.55
C GLU A 237 22.07 26.30 12.25
N SER A 238 21.60 25.57 11.24
CA SER A 238 22.23 25.52 9.91
C SER A 238 21.96 26.78 9.07
N ILE A 239 20.86 27.50 9.32
CA ILE A 239 20.49 28.72 8.57
C ILE A 239 21.59 29.78 8.56
N ALA A 240 22.31 29.96 9.68
CA ALA A 240 23.36 30.97 9.78
C ALA A 240 24.60 30.65 8.93
N GLN A 241 24.75 29.40 8.50
CA GLN A 241 25.86 28.90 7.69
C GLN A 241 25.50 28.79 6.20
N ILE A 242 24.21 29.00 5.86
CA ILE A 242 23.69 28.92 4.50
C ILE A 242 23.61 30.33 3.91
N ASP A 243 24.25 30.54 2.75
CA ASP A 243 24.18 31.83 2.07
C ASP A 243 22.85 31.99 1.32
N PHE A 244 21.90 32.67 1.97
CA PHE A 244 20.63 33.07 1.37
C PHE A 244 20.68 34.43 0.63
N LYS A 245 21.86 35.01 0.33
CA LYS A 245 21.94 36.31 -0.37
C LYS A 245 21.54 36.27 -1.85
N ILE A 246 21.25 35.10 -2.41
CA ILE A 246 20.59 34.97 -3.73
C ILE A 246 19.05 35.03 -3.57
N THR A 247 18.53 35.18 -2.35
CA THR A 247 17.23 34.60 -1.98
C THR A 247 16.37 35.42 -1.01
N HIS A 248 16.43 36.76 -1.00
CA HIS A 248 15.48 37.59 -0.25
C HIS A 248 14.69 38.60 -1.09
N GLU A 249 13.35 38.51 -0.95
CA GLU A 249 12.42 39.64 -0.87
C GLU A 249 11.15 39.09 -0.18
N ILE A 250 11.00 39.38 1.11
CA ILE A 250 9.70 39.26 1.79
C ILE A 250 8.97 40.56 1.43
N LYS A 251 7.87 40.47 0.68
CA LYS A 251 7.02 41.64 0.47
C LYS A 251 6.45 42.08 1.82
N GLN A 252 6.79 43.29 2.23
CA GLN A 252 6.03 44.03 3.23
C GLN A 252 4.90 44.75 2.50
N GLU A 253 3.66 44.34 2.74
CA GLU A 253 2.47 45.19 2.70
C GLU A 253 1.57 44.81 3.87
#